data_AF-A0A916VWJ0-F1
#
_entry.id   AF-A0A916VWJ0-F1
#
_cell.length_a   1.000
_cell.length_b   1.000
_cell.length_c   1.000
_cell.angle_alpha   90.00
_cell.angle_beta   90.00
_cell.angle_gamma   90.00
#
_symmetry.space_group_name_H-M   'P 1'
#
loop_
_entity.id
_entity.type
_entity.pdbx_description
1 polymer ?
#
loop_
_entity_poly.entity_id
_entity_poly.type
_entity_poly.pdbx_seq_one_letter_code
_entity_poly.pdbx_strand_id
1 'polypeptide(L)'
;MKTTFFEAYKKYINLYWEMLDKAEILDRTEDIQKIIKAQKDYDQYSADRDPASGLFSSYFGHEWSEKFLYEFLFEDAVPLAVPNATR
;
A
#
# COMPACT_ATOMS: atom_id res chain seq x y z
N MET A 1 -22.75 17.76 -1.57
CA MET A 1 -21.94 16.65 -1.03
C MET A 1 -20.99 16.03 -2.07
N LYS A 2 -21.42 15.72 -3.31
CA LYS A 2 -20.50 15.19 -4.35
C LYS A 2 -19.44 16.20 -4.81
N THR A 3 -19.79 17.47 -4.92
CA THR A 3 -18.86 18.54 -5.34
C THR A 3 -17.76 18.78 -4.31
N THR A 4 -18.08 18.78 -3.01
CA THR A 4 -17.11 19.02 -1.94
C THR A 4 -16.04 17.93 -1.86
N PHE A 5 -16.42 16.65 -2.04
CA PHE A 5 -15.45 15.55 -2.07
C PHE A 5 -14.53 15.66 -3.29
N PHE A 6 -15.09 15.89 -4.48
CA PHE A 6 -14.28 15.98 -5.69
C PHE A 6 -13.32 17.17 -5.67
N GLU A 7 -13.75 18.32 -5.15
CA GLU A 7 -12.85 19.47 -4.96
C GLU A 7 -11.76 19.17 -3.92
N ALA A 8 -12.08 18.48 -2.82
CA ALA A 8 -11.08 18.05 -1.85
C ALA A 8 -10.06 17.08 -2.47
N TYR A 9 -10.53 16.09 -3.22
CA TYR A 9 -9.67 15.15 -3.95
C TYR A 9 -8.68 15.88 -4.86
N LYS A 10 -9.15 16.80 -5.71
CA LYS A 10 -8.27 17.60 -6.58
C LYS A 10 -7.24 18.41 -5.79
N LYS A 11 -7.66 19.02 -4.67
CA LYS A 11 -6.75 19.78 -3.80
C LYS A 11 -5.64 18.91 -3.21
N TYR A 12 -5.98 17.70 -2.72
CA TYR A 12 -4.99 16.79 -2.14
C TYR A 12 -4.01 16.25 -3.18
N ILE A 13 -4.48 15.93 -4.39
CA ILE A 13 -3.59 15.52 -5.49
C ILE A 13 -2.66 16.66 -5.90
N ASN A 14 -3.16 17.89 -6.05
CA ASN A 14 -2.31 19.04 -6.35
C ASN A 14 -1.29 19.31 -5.25
N LEU A 15 -1.69 19.22 -3.98
CA LEU A 15 -0.79 19.38 -2.84
C LEU A 15 0.34 18.34 -2.85
N TYR A 16 0.03 17.08 -3.18
CA TYR A 16 1.05 16.03 -3.32
C TYR A 16 2.09 16.39 -4.39
N TRP A 17 1.66 16.89 -5.56
CA TRP A 17 2.58 17.35 -6.60
C TRP A 17 3.43 18.54 -6.17
N GLU A 18 2.84 19.52 -5.48
CA GLU A 18 3.59 20.66 -4.94
C GLU A 18 4.63 20.24 -3.88
N MET A 19 4.33 19.21 -3.08
CA MET A 19 5.29 18.64 -2.13
C MET A 19 6.43 17.91 -2.84
N LEU A 20 6.12 17.17 -3.91
CA LEU A 20 7.12 16.46 -4.70
C LEU A 20 8.06 17.42 -5.44
N ASP A 21 7.54 18.50 -6.01
CA ASP A 21 8.34 19.54 -6.70
C ASP A 21 9.34 20.23 -5.76
N LYS A 22 8.99 20.32 -4.47
CA LYS A 22 9.83 20.93 -3.43
C LYS A 22 10.65 19.90 -2.65
N ALA A 23 10.56 18.62 -2.99
CA ALA A 23 11.28 17.57 -2.27
C ALA A 23 12.79 17.70 -2.53
N GLU A 24 13.57 17.64 -1.46
CA GLU A 24 15.03 17.62 -1.54
C GLU A 24 15.54 16.17 -1.53
N ILE A 25 16.62 15.93 -2.27
CA ILE A 25 17.25 14.61 -2.30
C ILE A 25 17.93 14.35 -0.95
N LEU A 26 17.64 13.20 -0.35
CA LEU A 26 18.38 12.66 0.78
C LEU A 26 19.46 11.73 0.26
N ASP A 27 20.73 12.02 0.58
CA ASP A 27 21.91 11.29 0.11
C ASP A 27 22.56 10.42 1.20
N ARG A 28 22.19 10.64 2.46
CA ARG A 28 22.71 9.86 3.58
C ARG A 28 22.06 8.48 3.61
N THR A 29 22.90 7.44 3.52
CA THR A 29 22.46 6.04 3.57
C THR A 29 21.54 5.75 4.76
N GLU A 30 21.83 6.32 5.95
CA GLU A 30 21.02 6.12 7.15
C GLU A 30 19.58 6.65 7.03
N ASP A 31 19.37 7.76 6.31
CA ASP A 31 18.04 8.33 6.11
C ASP A 31 17.26 7.51 5.08
N ILE A 32 17.95 7.14 3.99
CA ILE A 32 17.37 6.27 2.94
C ILE A 32 16.90 4.95 3.54
N GLN A 33 17.72 4.31 4.39
CA GLN A 33 17.34 3.05 5.04
C GLN A 33 16.15 3.19 5.99
N LYS A 34 16.06 4.30 6.73
CA LYS A 34 14.88 4.57 7.58
C LYS A 34 13.60 4.73 6.75
N ILE A 35 13.68 5.42 5.61
CA ILE A 35 12.54 5.62 4.72
C ILE A 35 12.10 4.29 4.09
N ILE A 36 13.04 3.51 3.57
CA ILE A 36 12.75 2.17 3.02
C ILE A 36 12.07 1.32 4.08
N LYS A 37 12.57 1.31 5.32
CA LYS A 37 11.93 0.57 6.40
C LYS A 37 10.50 1.05 6.65
N ALA A 38 10.28 2.36 6.70
CA ALA A 38 8.95 2.92 6.94
C ALA A 38 7.95 2.58 5.82
N GLN A 39 8.40 2.53 4.56
CA GLN A 39 7.58 2.10 3.42
C GLN A 39 7.19 0.62 3.54
N LYS A 40 8.16 -0.26 3.84
CA LYS A 40 7.90 -1.69 4.05
C LYS A 40 6.96 -1.96 5.23
N ASP A 41 7.16 -1.24 6.34
CA ASP A 41 6.29 -1.34 7.50
C ASP A 41 4.85 -0.92 7.17
N TYR A 42 4.69 0.11 6.30
CA TYR A 42 3.38 0.55 5.82
C TYR A 42 2.70 -0.50 4.95
N ASP A 43 3.42 -1.10 4.00
CA ASP A 43 2.90 -2.16 3.13
C ASP A 43 2.45 -3.36 3.96
N GLN A 44 3.27 -3.83 4.90
CA GLN A 44 2.90 -4.94 5.78
C GLN A 44 1.64 -4.65 6.59
N TYR A 45 1.59 -3.48 7.25
CA TYR A 45 0.41 -3.11 8.03
C TYR A 45 -0.85 -3.03 7.16
N SER A 46 -0.71 -2.48 5.96
CA SER A 46 -1.83 -2.29 5.04
C SER A 46 -2.35 -3.63 4.51
N ALA A 47 -1.46 -4.55 4.12
CA ALA A 47 -1.84 -5.90 3.72
C ALA A 47 -2.54 -6.66 4.87
N ASP A 48 -2.01 -6.57 6.09
CA ASP A 48 -2.58 -7.26 7.26
C ASP A 48 -3.98 -6.72 7.66
N ARG A 49 -4.27 -5.46 7.33
CA ARG A 49 -5.48 -4.73 7.78
C ARG A 49 -6.43 -4.34 6.67
N ASP A 50 -6.16 -4.70 5.42
CA ASP A 50 -6.96 -4.28 4.28
C ASP A 50 -8.41 -4.79 4.39
N PRO A 51 -9.41 -3.90 4.55
CA PRO A 51 -10.81 -4.30 4.62
C PRO A 51 -11.35 -4.85 3.28
N ALA A 52 -10.65 -4.62 2.15
CA ALA A 52 -11.07 -5.11 0.84
C ALA A 52 -10.68 -6.57 0.55
N SER A 53 -9.81 -7.18 1.36
CA SER A 53 -9.38 -8.58 1.22
C SER A 53 -10.54 -9.59 1.08
N GLY A 54 -11.56 -9.46 1.92
CA GLY A 54 -12.77 -10.29 1.87
C GLY A 54 -13.63 -10.02 0.62
N LEU A 55 -13.65 -8.77 0.16
CA LEU A 55 -14.35 -8.39 -1.07
C LEU A 55 -13.67 -9.07 -2.26
N PHE A 56 -12.36 -8.92 -2.44
CA PHE A 56 -11.62 -9.56 -3.54
C PHE A 56 -11.82 -11.08 -3.52
N SER A 57 -11.72 -11.71 -2.35
CA SER A 57 -11.89 -13.16 -2.22
C SER A 57 -13.27 -13.64 -2.69
N SER A 58 -14.32 -12.85 -2.45
CA SER A 58 -15.68 -13.19 -2.90
C SER A 58 -15.88 -13.09 -4.41
N TYR A 59 -15.18 -12.17 -5.09
CA TYR A 59 -15.32 -11.95 -6.54
C TYR A 59 -14.35 -12.79 -7.37
N PHE A 60 -13.14 -13.00 -6.87
CA PHE A 60 -12.02 -13.54 -7.65
C PHE A 60 -11.39 -14.80 -7.05
N GLY A 61 -11.84 -15.22 -5.85
CA GLY A 61 -11.28 -16.36 -5.14
C GLY A 61 -10.03 -16.01 -4.32
N HIS A 62 -9.73 -16.85 -3.33
CA HIS A 62 -8.68 -16.61 -2.36
C HIS A 62 -7.29 -16.50 -3.00
N GLU A 63 -6.90 -17.46 -3.85
CA GLU A 63 -5.56 -17.47 -4.45
C GLU A 63 -5.27 -16.21 -5.28
N TRP A 64 -6.23 -15.79 -6.11
CA TRP A 64 -6.07 -14.57 -6.91
C TRP A 64 -5.97 -13.34 -6.02
N SER A 65 -6.78 -13.28 -4.97
CA SER A 65 -6.82 -12.13 -4.06
C SER A 65 -5.54 -11.99 -3.24
N GLU A 66 -4.97 -13.11 -2.78
CA GLU A 66 -3.66 -13.13 -2.10
C GLU A 66 -2.56 -12.60 -3.03
N LYS A 67 -2.51 -13.08 -4.27
CA LYS A 67 -1.55 -12.58 -5.26
C LYS A 67 -1.74 -11.09 -5.54
N PHE A 68 -2.98 -10.64 -5.71
CA PHE A 68 -3.26 -9.23 -5.96
C PHE A 68 -2.88 -8.34 -4.76
N LEU A 69 -3.08 -8.82 -3.53
CA LEU A 69 -2.73 -8.09 -2.33
C LEU A 69 -1.21 -7.95 -2.17
N TYR A 70 -0.47 -9.05 -2.27
CA TYR A 70 0.96 -9.11 -1.95
C TYR A 70 1.90 -8.92 -3.14
N GLU A 71 1.44 -9.07 -4.38
CA GLU A 71 2.27 -8.89 -5.58
C GLU A 71 1.93 -7.61 -6.36
N PHE A 72 0.91 -6.85 -5.94
CA PHE A 72 0.51 -5.62 -6.62
C PHE A 72 0.12 -4.48 -5.68
N LEU A 73 -0.80 -4.67 -4.73
CA LEU A 73 -1.23 -3.57 -3.86
C LEU A 73 -0.17 -3.18 -2.83
N PHE A 74 0.48 -4.17 -2.22
CA PHE A 74 1.47 -4.02 -1.16
C PHE A 74 2.66 -4.96 -1.41
N GLU A 75 3.43 -4.66 -2.47
CA GLU A 75 4.49 -5.55 -2.99
C GLU A 75 5.67 -5.78 -2.03
N ASP A 76 5.86 -4.90 -1.06
CA ASP A 76 6.89 -5.05 -0.02
C ASP A 76 6.40 -5.86 1.20
N ALA A 77 5.11 -6.19 1.27
CA ALA A 77 4.54 -7.00 2.34
C ALA A 77 4.82 -8.49 2.14
N VAL A 78 4.94 -9.23 3.25
CA VAL A 78 5.11 -10.68 3.23
C VAL A 78 3.81 -11.34 3.69
N PRO A 79 3.30 -12.35 2.96
CA PRO A 79 2.15 -13.12 3.41
C PRO A 79 2.39 -13.72 4.79
N LEU A 80 1.38 -13.68 5.66
CA LEU A 80 1.40 -14.46 6.89
C LEU A 80 1.50 -15.92 6.50
N ALA A 81 2.60 -16.60 6.86
CA ALA A 81 2.85 -17.97 6.46
C ALA A 81 1.62 -18.85 6.74
N VAL A 82 0.98 -19.33 5.68
CA VAL A 82 -0.07 -20.33 5.80
C VAL A 82 0.67 -21.65 6.09
N PRO A 83 0.38 -22.36 7.20
CA PRO A 83 0.90 -23.70 7.38
C PRO A 83 0.48 -24.51 6.16
N ASN A 84 1.44 -25.09 5.43
CA ASN A 84 1.13 -25.98 4.32
C ASN A 84 0.12 -27.01 4.81
N ALA A 85 -1.12 -26.91 4.33
CA ALA A 85 -2.08 -27.99 4.43
C ALA A 85 -1.58 -29.10 3.52
N THR A 86 -0.75 -29.97 4.09
CA THR A 86 -0.29 -31.21 3.49
C THR A 86 -1.49 -31.94 2.90
N ARG A 87 -1.54 -32.05 1.58
CA ARG A 87 -2.35 -33.05 0.88
C ARG A 87 -1.61 -34.38 0.89
#